data_AF-A0A2M8GHY6-F1
#
_entry.id   AF-A0A2M8GHY6-F1
#
_cell.length_a   1.000
_cell.length_b   1.000
_cell.length_c   1.000
_cell.angle_alpha   90.00
_cell.angle_beta   90.00
_cell.angle_gamma   90.00
#
_symmetry.space_group_name_H-M   'P 1'
#
loop_
_entity.id
_entity.type
_entity.pdbx_description
1 polymer ?
#
loop_
_entity_poly.entity_id
_entity_poly.type
_entity_poly.pdbx_seq_one_letter_code
_entity_poly.pdbx_strand_id
1 'polypeptide(L)'
;MTEQTGKTRIGELLLKEGLLTPEQLTQALAVQKTQTAYRPLGEICVEMKFISMLELQRILKKYKKRIQLGELFLNLGLLTREQLQTALDKQKVEGGKLGQILIEMGIITENMLVNTLAIQMGIPKITPDFSLIDRKLSQGISMHFLMKNEVIPAFKEGDVLTVIMSNPLDEDTIEDLRKVFRCNIEPAIASATAIRDTIRRIPENVSYKGKVE
;
A
#
# COMPACT_ATOMS: atom_id res chain seq x y z
N MET A 1 1.71 27.94 3.71
CA MET A 1 0.29 27.55 3.61
C MET A 1 0.28 26.06 3.32
N THR A 2 0.12 25.25 4.36
CA THR A 2 0.53 23.84 4.38
C THR A 2 -0.52 22.92 3.77
N GLU A 3 -0.04 22.03 2.90
CA GLU A 3 -0.78 21.01 2.16
C GLU A 3 -1.46 20.00 3.09
N GLN A 4 -2.79 19.91 3.00
CA GLN A 4 -3.61 18.82 3.57
C GLN A 4 -3.90 17.73 2.52
N THR A 5 -2.91 17.34 1.71
CA THR A 5 -3.12 16.40 0.59
C THR A 5 -3.37 14.94 1.01
N GLY A 6 -3.24 14.61 2.30
CA GLY A 6 -3.45 13.23 2.81
C GLY A 6 -4.89 12.81 3.08
N LYS A 7 -5.84 13.73 3.33
CA LYS A 7 -7.18 13.38 3.86
C LYS A 7 -8.37 13.66 2.94
N THR A 8 -8.18 14.30 1.78
CA THR A 8 -9.31 14.65 0.90
C THR A 8 -9.99 13.39 0.38
N ARG A 9 -11.28 13.24 0.66
CA ARG A 9 -12.08 12.07 0.26
C ARG A 9 -12.43 12.15 -1.23
N ILE A 10 -12.68 11.01 -1.87
CA ILE A 10 -13.01 11.00 -3.31
C ILE A 10 -14.26 11.84 -3.62
N GLY A 11 -15.26 11.85 -2.74
CA GLY A 11 -16.45 12.69 -2.89
C GLY A 11 -16.16 14.19 -2.89
N GLU A 12 -15.23 14.65 -2.03
CA GLU A 12 -14.80 16.05 -2.00
C GLU A 12 -14.03 16.43 -3.26
N LEU A 13 -13.21 15.51 -3.78
CA LEU A 13 -12.49 15.72 -5.03
C LEU A 13 -13.45 15.81 -6.23
N LEU A 14 -14.48 14.97 -6.26
CA LEU A 14 -15.50 15.00 -7.30
C LEU A 14 -16.34 16.30 -7.25
N LEU A 15 -16.69 16.79 -6.05
CA LEU A 15 -17.29 18.11 -5.88
C LEU A 15 -16.36 19.23 -6.36
N LYS A 16 -15.09 19.20 -5.94
CA LYS A 16 -14.09 20.24 -6.27
C LYS A 16 -13.87 20.35 -7.79
N GLU A 17 -13.97 19.24 -8.50
CA GLU A 17 -13.82 19.18 -9.96
C GLU A 17 -15.12 19.46 -10.73
N GLY A 18 -16.21 19.77 -10.02
CA GLY A 18 -17.52 20.06 -10.61
C GLY A 18 -18.21 18.84 -11.23
N LEU A 19 -17.74 17.62 -10.91
CA LEU A 19 -18.32 16.37 -11.40
C LEU A 19 -19.51 15.89 -10.56
N LEU A 20 -19.63 16.38 -9.33
CA LEU A 20 -20.81 16.17 -8.48
C LEU A 20 -21.36 17.51 -8.00
N THR A 21 -22.67 17.56 -7.78
CA THR A 21 -23.31 18.60 -6.95
C THR A 21 -23.35 18.17 -5.47
N PRO A 22 -23.50 19.11 -4.51
CA PRO A 22 -23.68 18.79 -3.10
C PRO A 22 -24.85 17.83 -2.84
N GLU A 23 -25.94 17.97 -3.60
CA GLU A 23 -27.12 17.10 -3.53
C GLU A 23 -26.77 15.69 -4.00
N GLN A 24 -26.10 15.55 -5.14
CA GLN A 24 -25.67 14.25 -5.66
C GLN A 24 -24.69 13.55 -4.70
N LEU A 25 -23.77 14.30 -4.09
CA LEU A 25 -22.87 13.75 -3.07
C LEU A 25 -23.66 13.23 -1.86
N THR A 26 -24.64 14.01 -1.39
CA THR A 26 -25.47 13.64 -0.25
C THR A 26 -26.30 12.39 -0.55
N GLN A 27 -26.85 12.28 -1.76
CA GLN A 27 -27.58 11.09 -2.22
C GLN A 27 -26.67 9.86 -2.29
N ALA A 28 -25.48 9.98 -2.89
CA ALA A 28 -24.52 8.88 -2.95
C ALA A 28 -24.05 8.43 -1.55
N LEU A 29 -23.85 9.37 -0.62
CA LEU A 29 -23.53 9.07 0.78
C LEU A 29 -24.69 8.43 1.52
N ALA A 30 -25.94 8.80 1.23
CA ALA A 30 -27.11 8.16 1.79
C ALA A 30 -27.20 6.70 1.36
N VAL A 31 -27.01 6.42 0.07
CA VAL A 31 -26.93 5.05 -0.48
C VAL A 31 -25.79 4.26 0.16
N GLN A 32 -24.62 4.87 0.32
CA GLN A 32 -23.48 4.23 0.98
C GLN A 32 -23.76 3.85 2.44
N LYS A 33 -24.58 4.65 3.16
CA LYS A 33 -24.92 4.43 4.56
C LYS A 33 -26.06 3.45 4.78
N THR A 34 -27.00 3.35 3.83
CA THR A 34 -28.17 2.47 3.95
C THR A 34 -27.90 1.04 3.51
N GLN A 35 -26.83 0.82 2.74
CA GLN A 35 -26.43 -0.52 2.31
C GLN A 35 -25.54 -1.18 3.37
N THR A 36 -25.84 -2.45 3.66
CA THR A 36 -25.04 -3.29 4.56
C THR A 36 -23.71 -3.72 3.95
N ALA A 37 -23.57 -3.64 2.62
CA ALA A 37 -22.34 -3.96 1.90
C ALA A 37 -21.51 -2.69 1.61
N TYR A 38 -20.20 -2.79 1.77
CA TYR A 38 -19.24 -1.74 1.50
C TYR A 38 -19.19 -1.48 0.02
N ARG A 39 -19.52 -0.24 -0.34
CA ARG A 39 -19.40 0.26 -1.71
C ARG A 39 -18.64 1.58 -1.69
N PRO A 40 -17.54 1.72 -2.44
CA PRO A 40 -16.82 2.98 -2.54
C PRO A 40 -17.73 4.04 -3.15
N LEU A 41 -17.61 5.26 -2.62
CA LEU A 41 -18.45 6.37 -3.06
C LEU A 41 -18.30 6.64 -4.57
N GLY A 42 -17.10 6.44 -5.13
CA GLY A 42 -16.87 6.57 -6.58
C GLY A 42 -17.66 5.57 -7.42
N GLU A 43 -17.76 4.31 -7.01
CA GLU A 43 -18.56 3.28 -7.71
C GLU A 43 -20.05 3.64 -7.66
N ILE A 44 -20.53 4.04 -6.48
CA ILE A 44 -21.92 4.49 -6.30
C ILE A 44 -22.22 5.68 -7.23
N CYS A 45 -21.31 6.66 -7.33
CA CYS A 45 -21.50 7.80 -8.24
C CYS A 45 -21.57 7.37 -9.71
N VAL A 46 -20.86 6.32 -10.12
CA VAL A 46 -20.93 5.78 -11.49
C VAL A 46 -22.24 5.02 -11.71
N GLU A 47 -22.65 4.18 -10.76
CA GLU A 47 -23.90 3.41 -10.83
C GLU A 47 -25.13 4.32 -10.85
N MET A 48 -25.13 5.37 -10.02
CA MET A 48 -26.15 6.41 -10.01
C MET A 48 -26.10 7.31 -11.25
N LYS A 49 -25.15 7.09 -12.17
CA LYS A 49 -24.92 7.87 -13.40
C LYS A 49 -24.65 9.35 -13.14
N PHE A 50 -24.14 9.69 -11.96
CA PHE A 50 -23.71 11.06 -11.66
C PHE A 50 -22.40 11.40 -12.38
N ILE A 51 -21.52 10.40 -12.51
CA ILE A 51 -20.27 10.50 -13.26
C ILE A 51 -20.09 9.26 -14.12
N SER A 52 -19.27 9.37 -15.17
CA SER A 52 -18.81 8.22 -15.95
C SER A 52 -17.60 7.54 -15.30
N MET A 53 -17.37 6.27 -15.65
CA MET A 53 -16.17 5.55 -15.24
C MET A 53 -14.88 6.23 -15.72
N LEU A 54 -14.91 6.88 -16.89
CA LEU A 54 -13.78 7.62 -17.43
C LEU A 54 -13.45 8.87 -16.59
N GLU A 55 -14.46 9.60 -16.15
CA GLU A 55 -14.28 10.76 -15.27
C GLU A 55 -13.73 10.35 -13.91
N LEU A 56 -14.25 9.27 -13.33
CA LEU A 56 -13.72 8.71 -12.08
C LEU A 56 -12.25 8.32 -12.22
N GLN A 57 -11.90 7.57 -13.28
CA GLN A 57 -10.51 7.20 -13.60
C GLN A 57 -9.61 8.44 -13.74
N ARG A 58 -10.09 9.49 -14.42
CA ARG A 58 -9.35 10.74 -14.61
C ARG A 58 -9.07 11.43 -13.27
N ILE A 59 -10.04 11.49 -12.37
CA ILE A 59 -9.86 12.10 -11.04
C ILE A 59 -8.93 11.26 -10.17
N LEU A 60 -9.09 9.94 -10.16
CA LEU A 60 -8.20 9.04 -9.43
C LEU A 60 -6.74 9.23 -9.88
N LYS A 61 -6.51 9.30 -11.20
CA LYS A 61 -5.18 9.56 -11.77
C LYS A 61 -4.66 10.97 -11.43
N LYS A 62 -5.48 12.02 -11.62
CA LYS A 62 -5.11 13.43 -11.38
C LYS A 62 -4.69 13.67 -9.93
N TYR A 63 -5.41 13.08 -8.98
CA TYR A 63 -5.17 13.26 -7.55
C TYR A 63 -4.33 12.14 -6.93
N LYS A 64 -3.72 11.26 -7.75
CA LYS A 64 -2.95 10.10 -7.32
C LYS A 64 -3.69 9.23 -6.29
N LYS A 65 -5.03 9.21 -6.36
CA LYS A 65 -5.86 8.35 -5.52
C LYS A 65 -5.86 6.95 -6.12
N ARG A 66 -5.47 5.97 -5.32
CA ARG A 66 -5.38 4.58 -5.74
C ARG A 66 -6.75 3.92 -5.58
N ILE A 67 -7.05 2.97 -6.47
CA ILE A 67 -8.17 2.04 -6.28
C ILE A 67 -8.02 1.42 -4.90
N GLN A 68 -9.10 1.30 -4.14
CA GLN A 68 -9.04 0.73 -2.80
C GLN A 68 -8.64 -0.75 -2.88
N LEU A 69 -7.85 -1.19 -1.91
CA LEU A 69 -7.32 -2.55 -1.89
C LEU A 69 -8.44 -3.61 -1.92
N GLY A 70 -9.54 -3.38 -1.17
CA GLY A 70 -10.71 -4.26 -1.17
C GLY A 70 -11.37 -4.40 -2.54
N GLU A 71 -11.54 -3.30 -3.27
CA GLU A 71 -12.08 -3.33 -4.64
C GLU A 71 -11.17 -4.04 -5.61
N LEU A 72 -9.85 -3.84 -5.47
CA LEU A 72 -8.92 -4.53 -6.32
C LEU A 72 -8.99 -6.06 -6.08
N PHE A 73 -9.16 -6.50 -4.84
CA PHE A 73 -9.41 -7.91 -4.55
C PHE A 73 -10.72 -8.43 -5.15
N LEU A 74 -11.83 -7.67 -5.09
CA LEU A 74 -13.09 -8.03 -5.75
C LEU A 74 -12.92 -8.16 -7.26
N ASN A 75 -12.29 -7.16 -7.89
CA ASN A 75 -12.07 -7.12 -9.33
C ASN A 75 -11.15 -8.24 -9.83
N LEU A 76 -10.21 -8.67 -9.00
CA LEU A 76 -9.34 -9.83 -9.28
C LEU A 76 -10.01 -11.18 -8.96
N GLY A 77 -11.26 -11.18 -8.48
CA GLY A 77 -11.99 -12.40 -8.09
C GLY A 77 -11.42 -13.10 -6.86
N LEU A 78 -10.63 -12.38 -6.05
CA LEU A 78 -9.96 -12.93 -4.86
C LEU A 78 -10.83 -12.84 -3.60
N LEU A 79 -11.90 -12.04 -3.64
CA LEU A 79 -12.88 -11.89 -2.58
C LEU A 79 -14.28 -11.85 -3.16
N THR A 80 -15.26 -12.30 -2.37
CA THR A 80 -16.66 -11.92 -2.59
C THR A 80 -16.99 -10.63 -1.84
N ARG A 81 -18.11 -9.97 -2.21
CA ARG A 81 -18.56 -8.75 -1.52
C ARG A 81 -18.88 -9.03 -0.05
N GLU A 82 -19.43 -10.19 0.26
CA GLU A 82 -19.77 -10.62 1.61
C GLU A 82 -18.50 -10.83 2.47
N GLN A 83 -17.47 -11.43 1.89
CA GLN A 83 -16.17 -11.63 2.54
C GLN A 83 -15.48 -10.29 2.83
N LEU A 84 -15.46 -9.38 1.84
CA LEU A 84 -14.92 -8.04 2.02
C LEU A 84 -15.68 -7.28 3.12
N GLN A 85 -17.01 -7.37 3.13
CA GLN A 85 -17.83 -6.72 4.13
C GLN A 85 -17.52 -7.21 5.54
N THR A 86 -17.42 -8.53 5.72
CA THR A 86 -17.12 -9.14 7.01
C THR A 86 -15.74 -8.69 7.52
N ALA A 87 -14.75 -8.62 6.62
CA ALA A 87 -13.41 -8.11 6.97
C ALA A 87 -13.42 -6.62 7.35
N LEU A 88 -14.22 -5.81 6.68
CA LEU A 88 -14.35 -4.38 6.99
C LEU A 88 -15.09 -4.13 8.31
N ASP A 89 -16.11 -4.93 8.62
CA ASP A 89 -16.80 -4.83 9.91
C ASP A 89 -15.88 -5.25 11.06
N LYS A 90 -15.08 -6.29 10.86
CA LYS A 90 -14.00 -6.65 11.78
C LYS A 90 -12.97 -5.52 11.94
N GLN A 91 -12.55 -4.90 10.84
CA GLN A 91 -11.63 -3.74 10.85
C GLN A 91 -12.18 -2.54 11.62
N LYS A 92 -13.50 -2.27 11.56
CA LYS A 92 -14.10 -1.17 12.31
C LYS A 92 -14.01 -1.38 13.83
N VAL A 93 -14.10 -2.63 14.27
CA VAL A 93 -14.06 -3.01 15.69
C VAL A 93 -12.63 -3.08 16.20
N GLU A 94 -11.75 -3.75 15.45
CA GLU A 94 -10.38 -4.06 15.89
C GLU A 94 -9.34 -3.01 15.45
N GLY A 95 -9.67 -2.20 14.46
CA GLY A 95 -8.71 -1.31 13.80
C GLY A 95 -7.75 -2.07 12.87
N GLY A 96 -6.61 -1.47 12.54
CA GLY A 96 -5.56 -2.13 11.75
C GLY A 96 -5.74 -2.10 10.23
N LYS A 97 -4.90 -2.87 9.52
CA LYS A 97 -4.83 -2.92 8.05
C LYS A 97 -5.77 -4.00 7.51
N LEU A 98 -6.65 -3.65 6.56
CA LEU A 98 -7.60 -4.58 5.92
C LEU A 98 -6.93 -5.85 5.38
N GLY A 99 -5.78 -5.71 4.71
CA GLY A 99 -5.04 -6.87 4.17
C GLY A 99 -4.63 -7.88 5.24
N GLN A 100 -4.22 -7.40 6.42
CA GLN A 100 -3.82 -8.26 7.53
C GLN A 100 -5.03 -9.01 8.10
N ILE A 101 -6.16 -8.31 8.27
CA ILE A 101 -7.42 -8.91 8.72
C ILE A 101 -7.88 -10.01 7.74
N LEU A 102 -7.78 -9.76 6.43
CA LEU A 102 -8.15 -10.74 5.41
C LEU A 102 -7.26 -12.00 5.46
N ILE A 103 -5.97 -11.85 5.82
CA ILE A 103 -5.05 -12.98 6.03
C ILE A 103 -5.43 -13.75 7.29
N GLU A 104 -5.69 -13.05 8.40
CA GLU A 104 -6.07 -13.66 9.69
C GLU A 104 -7.41 -14.40 9.61
N MET A 105 -8.32 -13.92 8.77
CA MET A 105 -9.58 -14.61 8.46
C MET A 105 -9.39 -15.81 7.51
N GLY A 106 -8.17 -16.04 7.01
CA GLY A 106 -7.86 -17.12 6.06
C GLY A 106 -8.47 -16.92 4.67
N ILE A 107 -8.94 -15.72 4.35
CA ILE A 107 -9.61 -15.44 3.08
C ILE A 107 -8.59 -15.24 1.96
N ILE A 108 -7.47 -14.57 2.27
CA ILE A 108 -6.36 -14.39 1.33
C ILE A 108 -5.06 -14.88 1.95
N THR A 109 -4.06 -15.15 1.10
CA THR A 109 -2.68 -15.41 1.54
C THR A 109 -1.83 -14.14 1.51
N GLU A 110 -0.70 -14.12 2.23
CA GLU A 110 0.29 -13.05 2.12
C GLU A 110 0.72 -12.80 0.67
N ASN A 111 0.91 -13.88 -0.11
CA ASN A 111 1.31 -13.77 -1.50
C ASN A 111 0.25 -13.07 -2.36
N MET A 112 -1.03 -13.35 -2.12
CA MET A 112 -2.14 -12.65 -2.78
C MET A 112 -2.16 -11.18 -2.40
N LEU A 113 -1.98 -10.85 -1.11
CA LEU A 113 -1.89 -9.46 -0.66
C LEU A 113 -0.75 -8.70 -1.34
N VAL A 114 0.46 -9.28 -1.36
CA VAL A 114 1.63 -8.69 -2.01
C VAL A 114 1.42 -8.47 -3.50
N ASN A 115 0.86 -9.46 -4.21
CA ASN A 115 0.55 -9.33 -5.63
C ASN A 115 -0.44 -8.20 -5.89
N THR A 116 -1.51 -8.12 -5.11
CA THR A 116 -2.54 -7.08 -5.23
C THR A 116 -1.97 -5.70 -4.93
N LEU A 117 -1.14 -5.56 -3.88
CA LEU A 117 -0.47 -4.30 -3.56
C LEU A 117 0.51 -3.86 -4.66
N ALA A 118 1.28 -4.79 -5.23
CA ALA A 118 2.17 -4.51 -6.35
C ALA A 118 1.41 -3.89 -7.54
N ILE A 119 0.26 -4.49 -7.90
CA ILE A 119 -0.64 -3.99 -8.96
C ILE A 119 -1.21 -2.62 -8.59
N GLN A 120 -1.70 -2.45 -7.36
CA GLN A 120 -2.32 -1.21 -6.88
C GLN A 120 -1.33 -0.02 -6.91
N MET A 121 -0.06 -0.30 -6.63
CA MET A 121 0.99 0.71 -6.50
C MET A 121 1.83 0.89 -7.76
N GLY A 122 1.78 -0.06 -8.70
CA GLY A 122 2.61 -0.06 -9.90
C GLY A 122 4.10 -0.27 -9.59
N ILE A 123 4.42 -1.07 -8.56
CA ILE A 123 5.80 -1.35 -8.13
C ILE A 123 6.15 -2.81 -8.37
N PRO A 124 7.44 -3.15 -8.55
CA PRO A 124 7.84 -4.53 -8.78
C PRO A 124 7.67 -5.38 -7.51
N LYS A 125 7.24 -6.63 -7.72
CA LYS A 125 7.35 -7.69 -6.72
C LYS A 125 8.70 -8.39 -6.90
N ILE A 126 9.53 -8.41 -5.86
CA ILE A 126 10.83 -9.08 -5.89
C ILE A 126 10.85 -10.13 -4.79
N THR A 127 11.20 -11.36 -5.13
CA THR A 127 11.46 -12.39 -4.11
C THR A 127 12.79 -12.05 -3.43
N PRO A 128 12.81 -11.81 -2.11
CA PRO A 128 14.06 -11.56 -1.42
C PRO A 128 14.98 -12.78 -1.53
N ASP A 129 16.23 -12.53 -1.91
CA ASP A 129 17.29 -13.53 -1.93
C ASP A 129 18.52 -12.91 -1.28
N PHE A 130 19.19 -13.68 -0.43
CA PHE A 130 20.46 -13.31 0.17
C PHE A 130 21.52 -12.99 -0.88
N SER A 131 21.50 -13.66 -2.02
CA SER A 131 22.43 -13.42 -3.13
C SER A 131 22.32 -12.01 -3.72
N LEU A 132 21.16 -11.38 -3.57
CA LEU A 132 20.87 -10.03 -4.08
C LEU A 132 21.37 -8.93 -3.16
N ILE A 133 21.75 -9.22 -1.91
CA ILE A 133 22.15 -8.22 -0.94
C ILE A 133 23.63 -7.88 -1.14
N ASP A 134 23.92 -6.70 -1.72
CA ASP A 134 25.30 -6.21 -1.79
C ASP A 134 25.84 -5.97 -0.35
N ARG A 135 26.97 -6.59 -0.03
CA ARG A 135 27.66 -6.43 1.27
C ARG A 135 28.00 -4.97 1.58
N LYS A 136 28.15 -4.12 0.57
CA LYS A 136 28.36 -2.68 0.75
C LYS A 136 27.09 -1.97 1.22
N LEU A 137 25.91 -2.45 0.81
CA LEU A 137 24.62 -1.88 1.23
C LEU A 137 24.24 -2.26 2.66
N SER A 138 24.85 -3.32 3.20
CA SER A 138 24.74 -3.67 4.61
C SER A 138 25.64 -2.79 5.50
N GLN A 139 26.55 -1.99 4.94
CA GLN A 139 27.36 -1.04 5.74
C GLN A 139 26.53 0.20 6.09
N GLY A 140 26.06 0.30 7.34
CA GLY A 140 25.42 1.50 7.88
C GLY A 140 24.01 1.32 8.47
N ILE A 141 23.39 0.15 8.28
CA ILE A 141 22.04 -0.17 8.79
C ILE A 141 22.11 -1.37 9.70
N SER A 142 21.58 -1.29 10.93
CA SER A 142 21.58 -2.45 11.84
C SER A 142 20.63 -3.56 11.38
N MET A 143 20.94 -4.81 11.74
CA MET A 143 19.99 -5.93 11.57
C MET A 143 18.67 -5.68 12.29
N HIS A 144 18.71 -4.99 13.43
CA HIS A 144 17.51 -4.57 14.15
C HIS A 144 16.62 -3.68 13.27
N PHE A 145 17.20 -2.67 12.59
CA PHE A 145 16.48 -1.80 11.67
C PHE A 145 15.86 -2.59 10.51
N LEU A 146 16.62 -3.49 9.87
CA LEU A 146 16.11 -4.33 8.78
C LEU A 146 14.92 -5.20 9.23
N MET A 147 15.03 -5.80 10.42
CA MET A 147 13.98 -6.66 10.98
C MET A 147 12.74 -5.87 11.42
N LYS A 148 12.94 -4.73 12.09
CA LYS A 148 11.87 -3.88 12.62
C LYS A 148 11.05 -3.25 11.51
N ASN A 149 11.72 -2.72 10.50
CA ASN A 149 11.07 -2.05 9.38
C ASN A 149 10.74 -3.01 8.22
N GLU A 150 11.16 -4.28 8.33
CA GLU A 150 10.95 -5.33 7.33
C GLU A 150 11.39 -4.86 5.92
N VAL A 151 12.65 -4.44 5.83
CA VAL A 151 13.28 -3.94 4.60
C VAL A 151 14.59 -4.65 4.29
N ILE A 152 14.88 -4.81 2.99
CA ILE A 152 16.15 -5.33 2.48
C ILE A 152 16.63 -4.41 1.34
N PRO A 153 17.75 -3.70 1.51
CA PRO A 153 18.45 -3.08 0.40
C PRO A 153 18.92 -4.18 -0.57
N ALA A 154 18.38 -4.19 -1.79
CA ALA A 154 18.71 -5.21 -2.77
C ALA A 154 19.95 -4.79 -3.55
N PHE A 155 19.78 -3.97 -4.59
CA PHE A 155 20.87 -3.54 -5.46
C PHE A 155 20.79 -2.04 -5.74
N LYS A 156 21.96 -1.46 -6.01
CA LYS A 156 22.11 -0.04 -6.37
C LYS A 156 22.60 0.08 -7.81
N GLU A 157 21.85 0.81 -8.62
CA GLU A 157 22.21 1.17 -9.99
C GLU A 157 22.34 2.69 -10.10
N GLY A 158 23.58 3.18 -10.30
CA GLY A 158 23.85 4.62 -10.30
C GLY A 158 23.47 5.29 -8.97
N ASP A 159 22.49 6.20 -9.02
CA ASP A 159 21.97 6.93 -7.85
C ASP A 159 20.60 6.41 -7.37
N VAL A 160 20.23 5.20 -7.78
CA VAL A 160 18.97 4.57 -7.40
C VAL A 160 19.26 3.27 -6.64
N LEU A 161 18.73 3.17 -5.43
CA LEU A 161 18.77 1.96 -4.61
C LEU A 161 17.38 1.33 -4.59
N THR A 162 17.28 0.11 -5.10
CA THR A 162 16.08 -0.70 -4.98
C THR A 162 16.02 -1.32 -3.59
N VAL A 163 14.92 -1.08 -2.87
CA VAL A 163 14.69 -1.62 -1.52
C VAL A 163 13.45 -2.48 -1.53
N ILE A 164 13.60 -3.74 -1.11
CA ILE A 164 12.48 -4.66 -0.95
C ILE A 164 11.85 -4.41 0.43
N MET A 165 10.55 -4.11 0.46
CA MET A 165 9.83 -3.71 1.68
C MET A 165 8.54 -4.51 1.84
N SER A 166 8.14 -4.79 3.09
CA SER A 166 6.80 -5.33 3.38
C SER A 166 5.72 -4.25 3.30
N ASN A 167 6.09 -3.01 3.61
CA ASN A 167 5.24 -1.83 3.56
C ASN A 167 5.83 -0.71 2.67
N PRO A 168 5.62 -0.75 1.34
CA PRO A 168 6.11 0.27 0.41
C PRO A 168 5.48 1.67 0.56
N LEU A 169 4.54 1.82 1.50
CA LEU A 169 3.90 3.10 1.86
C LEU A 169 4.54 3.75 3.08
N ASP A 170 5.57 3.12 3.65
CA ASP A 170 6.30 3.64 4.81
C ASP A 170 7.25 4.77 4.39
N GLU A 171 6.71 5.98 4.27
CA GLU A 171 7.46 7.16 3.81
C GLU A 171 8.61 7.51 4.77
N ASP A 172 8.43 7.28 6.08
CA ASP A 172 9.45 7.54 7.10
C ASP A 172 10.66 6.61 6.89
N THR A 173 10.43 5.31 6.74
CA THR A 173 11.49 4.34 6.45
C THR A 173 12.20 4.66 5.12
N ILE A 174 11.45 5.04 4.09
CA ILE A 174 12.03 5.43 2.79
C ILE A 174 12.95 6.65 2.94
N GLU A 175 12.53 7.66 3.71
CA GLU A 175 13.31 8.87 3.92
C GLU A 175 14.56 8.61 4.78
N ASP A 176 14.47 7.76 5.80
CA ASP A 176 15.63 7.35 6.59
C ASP A 176 16.66 6.60 5.74
N LEU A 177 16.20 5.67 4.90
CA LEU A 177 17.06 4.97 3.93
C LEU A 177 17.72 5.94 2.94
N ARG A 178 16.96 6.92 2.43
CA ARG A 178 17.49 7.97 1.53
C ARG A 178 18.63 8.75 2.20
N LYS A 179 18.48 9.13 3.47
CA LYS A 179 19.53 9.85 4.23
C LYS A 179 20.77 9.00 4.47
N VAL A 180 20.58 7.72 4.80
CA VAL A 180 21.67 6.78 5.08
C VAL A 180 22.49 6.52 3.81
N PHE A 181 21.82 6.17 2.70
CA PHE A 181 22.50 5.80 1.47
C PHE A 181 22.84 6.97 0.54
N ARG A 182 22.29 8.15 0.83
CA ARG A 182 22.46 9.39 0.04
C ARG A 182 22.15 9.19 -1.45
N CYS A 183 21.04 8.51 -1.74
CA CYS A 183 20.59 8.21 -3.10
C CYS A 183 19.06 8.06 -3.14
N ASN A 184 18.49 8.03 -4.33
CA ASN A 184 17.06 7.79 -4.50
C ASN A 184 16.70 6.35 -4.11
N ILE A 185 15.52 6.18 -3.52
CA ILE A 185 14.98 4.89 -3.10
C ILE A 185 13.84 4.51 -4.04
N GLU A 186 13.96 3.35 -4.66
CA GLU A 186 12.88 2.73 -5.42
C GLU A 186 12.32 1.53 -4.65
N PRO A 187 11.06 1.58 -4.19
CA PRO A 187 10.49 0.49 -3.43
C PRO A 187 10.10 -0.67 -4.35
N ALA A 188 10.47 -1.87 -3.95
CA ALA A 188 9.94 -3.14 -4.40
C ALA A 188 9.18 -3.81 -3.24
N ILE A 189 8.21 -4.67 -3.55
CA ILE A 189 7.39 -5.33 -2.52
C ILE A 189 7.67 -6.83 -2.41
N ALA A 190 7.71 -7.32 -1.17
CA ALA A 190 7.69 -8.75 -0.85
C ALA A 190 6.85 -8.99 0.41
N SER A 191 6.60 -10.25 0.74
CA SER A 191 5.91 -10.55 2.00
C SER A 191 6.83 -10.34 3.19
N ALA A 192 6.25 -9.89 4.32
CA ALA A 192 6.95 -9.73 5.59
C ALA A 192 7.68 -11.02 6.01
N THR A 193 7.05 -12.17 5.78
CA THR A 193 7.65 -13.48 6.09
C THR A 193 8.88 -13.76 5.24
N ALA A 194 8.82 -13.55 3.92
CA ALA A 194 9.96 -13.76 3.03
C ALA A 194 11.15 -12.84 3.35
N ILE A 195 10.85 -11.58 3.71
CA ILE A 195 11.86 -10.60 4.13
C ILE A 195 12.54 -11.05 5.43
N ARG A 196 11.76 -11.33 6.47
CA ARG A 196 12.31 -11.76 7.78
C ARG A 196 13.14 -13.03 7.67
N ASP A 197 12.68 -14.01 6.89
CA ASP A 197 13.41 -15.26 6.68
C ASP A 197 14.73 -15.05 5.92
N THR A 198 14.78 -14.07 5.02
CA THR A 198 16.01 -13.71 4.31
C THR A 198 16.97 -12.97 5.22
N ILE A 199 16.48 -12.02 6.03
CA ILE A 199 17.33 -11.29 6.99
C ILE A 199 17.97 -12.25 7.99
N ARG A 200 17.23 -13.24 8.51
CA ARG A 200 17.76 -14.27 9.43
C ARG A 200 18.91 -15.10 8.85
N ARG A 201 19.02 -15.19 7.52
CA ARG A 201 20.09 -15.92 6.83
C ARG A 201 21.34 -15.08 6.63
N ILE A 202 21.29 -13.76 6.89
CA ILE A 202 22.44 -12.88 6.75
C ILE A 202 23.43 -13.17 7.91
N PRO A 203 24.69 -13.53 7.63
CA PRO A 203 25.68 -13.81 8.67
C PRO A 203 26.05 -12.55 9.48
N GLU A 204 26.17 -12.68 10.81
CA GLU A 204 26.55 -11.58 11.73
C GLU A 204 27.94 -10.95 11.44
N ASN A 205 28.81 -11.66 10.69
CA ASN A 205 30.15 -11.19 10.33
C ASN A 205 30.15 -10.07 9.28
N VAL A 206 28.99 -9.65 8.79
CA VAL A 206 28.84 -8.40 8.04
C VAL A 206 28.81 -7.27 9.07
N SER A 207 29.97 -6.64 9.31
CA SER A 207 30.14 -5.64 10.38
C SER A 207 29.25 -4.42 10.15
N TYR A 208 28.11 -4.37 10.82
CA TYR A 208 27.16 -3.26 10.83
C TYR A 208 27.69 -2.14 11.73
N LYS A 209 28.56 -1.26 11.21
CA LYS A 209 28.89 -0.01 11.93
C LYS A 209 27.72 0.97 11.78
N GLY A 210 26.79 0.93 12.73
CA GLY A 210 25.52 1.65 12.70
C GLY A 210 25.62 3.18 12.88
N LYS A 211 24.67 3.89 12.27
CA LYS A 211 24.28 5.27 12.63
C LYS A 211 22.77 5.45 12.85
N VAL A 212 21.96 4.39 12.71
CA VAL A 212 20.49 4.46 12.85
C VAL A 212 20.00 3.29 13.71
N GLU A 213 19.35 3.62 14.82
CA GLU A 213 18.65 2.71 15.74
C GLU A 213 17.15 2.67 15.45
#